data_AF-A0A7C0XQ35-F1
#
_entry.id   AF-A0A7C0XQ35-F1
#
_cell.length_a   1.000
_cell.length_b   1.000
_cell.length_c   1.000
_cell.angle_alpha   90.00
_cell.angle_beta   90.00
_cell.angle_gamma   90.00
#
_symmetry.space_group_name_H-M   'P 1'
#
loop_
_entity.id
_entity.type
_entity.pdbx_description
1 polymer ?
#
loop_
_entity_poly.entity_id
_entity_poly.type
_entity_poly.pdbx_seq_one_letter_code
_entity_poly.pdbx_strand_id
1 'polypeptide(L)' 'PYLAPVPHRGKPNQPAFVRHVAEFVAELRGESYEQVAAVTTENFRTLFKVSVPA' A
#
# COMPACT_ATOMS: atom_id res chain seq x y z
N PRO A 1 -15.70 -1.77 0.64
CA PRO A 1 -15.04 -1.48 1.95
C PRO A 1 -14.94 -2.76 2.80
N TYR A 2 -14.17 -3.72 2.31
CA TYR A 2 -14.01 -5.05 2.91
C TYR A 2 -12.55 -5.26 3.33
N LEU A 3 -12.31 -6.15 4.30
CA LEU A 3 -10.97 -6.57 4.74
C LEU A 3 -10.09 -5.43 5.27
N ALA A 4 -10.58 -4.67 6.26
CA ALA A 4 -9.72 -3.72 6.96
C ALA A 4 -8.53 -4.46 7.63
N PRO A 5 -7.29 -3.94 7.52
CA PRO A 5 -6.13 -4.55 8.14
C PRO A 5 -6.21 -4.45 9.67
N VAL A 6 -5.42 -5.26 10.38
CA VAL A 6 -5.26 -5.12 11.84
C VAL A 6 -4.55 -3.79 12.12
N PRO A 7 -4.99 -2.98 13.11
CA PRO A 7 -6.00 -3.25 14.15
C PRO A 7 -7.45 -2.86 13.79
N HIS A 8 -7.73 -2.39 12.58
CA HIS A 8 -9.05 -1.93 12.14
C HIS A 8 -10.02 -3.05 11.71
N ARG A 9 -9.64 -4.31 11.89
CA ARG A 9 -10.48 -5.47 11.53
C ARG A 9 -11.86 -5.38 12.21
N GLY A 10 -12.89 -5.74 11.46
CA GLY A 10 -14.29 -5.62 11.90
C GLY A 10 -14.92 -4.24 11.64
N LYS A 11 -14.14 -3.24 11.24
CA LYS A 11 -14.64 -1.95 10.71
C LYS A 11 -14.58 -1.91 9.18
N PRO A 12 -15.35 -1.04 8.50
CA PRO A 12 -15.23 -0.84 7.06
C PRO A 12 -13.81 -0.43 6.66
N ASN A 13 -13.30 -1.04 5.58
CA ASN A 13 -11.99 -0.70 5.04
C ASN A 13 -11.99 0.69 4.37
N GLN A 14 -10.88 1.41 4.47
CA GLN A 14 -10.68 2.76 3.93
C GLN A 14 -9.37 2.82 3.13
N PRO A 15 -9.27 3.63 2.07
CA PRO A 15 -8.03 3.77 1.30
C PRO A 15 -6.82 4.15 2.14
N ALA A 16 -7.01 4.96 3.19
CA ALA A 16 -5.94 5.34 4.13
C ALA A 16 -5.27 4.13 4.80
N PHE A 17 -5.98 3.00 4.93
CA PHE A 17 -5.44 1.79 5.55
C PHE A 17 -4.47 1.00 4.64
N VAL A 18 -4.30 1.40 3.36
CA VAL A 18 -3.31 0.77 2.48
C VAL A 18 -1.89 0.92 3.02
N ARG A 19 -1.62 1.98 3.81
CA ARG A 19 -0.34 2.19 4.48
C ARG A 19 0.04 1.00 5.37
N HIS A 20 -0.89 0.50 6.17
CA HIS A 20 -0.62 -0.65 7.05
C HIS A 20 -0.32 -1.92 6.28
N VAL A 21 -0.92 -2.09 5.10
CA VAL A 21 -0.62 -3.23 4.22
C VAL A 21 0.78 -3.09 3.65
N ALA A 22 1.18 -1.90 3.21
CA ALA A 22 2.52 -1.64 2.69
C ALA A 22 3.59 -1.81 3.78
N GLU A 23 3.34 -1.34 5.00
CA GLU A 23 4.24 -1.54 6.16
C GLU A 23 4.43 -3.04 6.45
N PHE A 24 3.35 -3.81 6.48
CA PHE A 24 3.43 -5.27 6.68
C PHE A 24 4.17 -5.98 5.54
N VAL A 25 3.95 -5.58 4.29
CA VAL A 25 4.67 -6.13 3.14
C VAL A 25 6.17 -5.82 3.20
N ALA A 26 6.53 -4.60 3.60
CA ALA A 26 7.92 -4.19 3.76
C ALA A 26 8.63 -5.04 4.81
N GLU A 27 8.00 -5.23 5.98
CA GLU A 27 8.50 -6.12 7.03
C GLU A 27 8.68 -7.57 6.53
N LEU A 28 7.66 -8.12 5.86
CA LEU A 28 7.69 -9.49 5.34
C LEU A 28 8.81 -9.70 4.31
N ARG A 29 9.17 -8.65 3.55
CA ARG A 29 10.19 -8.70 2.50
C ARG A 29 11.58 -8.26 2.97
N GLY A 30 11.72 -7.74 4.19
CA GLY A 30 12.97 -7.13 4.66
C GLY A 30 13.34 -5.85 3.89
N GLU A 31 12.35 -5.13 3.36
CA GLU A 31 12.50 -3.89 2.60
C GLU A 31 12.04 -2.69 3.45
N SER A 32 12.37 -1.47 3.04
CA SER A 32 11.81 -0.27 3.68
C SER A 32 10.40 0.02 3.16
N TYR A 33 9.57 0.67 3.98
CA TYR A 33 8.25 1.14 3.55
C TYR A 33 8.33 2.04 2.32
N GLU A 34 9.31 2.95 2.29
CA GLU A 34 9.55 3.89 1.19
C GLU A 34 9.89 3.16 -0.11
N GLN A 35 10.66 2.08 -0.03
CA GLN A 35 10.98 1.25 -1.20
C GLN A 35 9.73 0.56 -1.75
N VAL A 36 8.92 -0.07 -0.88
CA VAL A 36 7.66 -0.69 -1.30
C VAL A 36 6.71 0.34 -1.90
N ALA A 37 6.58 1.51 -1.29
CA ALA A 37 5.76 2.60 -1.80
C ALA A 37 6.24 3.09 -3.18
N ALA A 38 7.55 3.29 -3.35
CA ALA A 38 8.13 3.73 -4.62
C ALA A 38 7.90 2.70 -5.74
N VAL A 39 8.20 1.42 -5.49
CA VAL A 39 8.06 0.34 -6.48
C VAL A 39 6.60 0.12 -6.86
N THR A 40 5.70 0.08 -5.88
CA THR A 40 4.25 -0.11 -6.17
C THR A 40 3.66 1.07 -6.92
N THR A 41 4.10 2.29 -6.61
CA THR A 41 3.69 3.49 -7.36
C THR A 41 4.19 3.44 -8.80
N GLU A 42 5.45 3.05 -9.03
CA GLU A 42 6.00 2.95 -10.38
C GLU A 42 5.32 1.85 -11.21
N ASN A 43 5.02 0.71 -10.60
CA ASN A 43 4.25 -0.36 -11.24
C ASN A 43 2.85 0.14 -11.68
N PHE A 44 2.18 0.93 -10.82
CA PHE A 44 0.90 1.54 -11.16
C PHE A 44 1.03 2.53 -12.34
N ARG A 45 2.02 3.43 -12.32
CA ARG A 45 2.27 4.36 -13.42
C ARG A 45 2.54 3.64 -14.74
N THR A 46 3.37 2.60 -14.70
CA THR A 46 3.71 1.78 -15.87
C THR A 46 2.49 1.08 -16.45
N LEU A 47 1.67 0.46 -15.60
CA LEU A 47 0.51 -0.32 -16.04
C LEU A 47 -0.61 0.57 -16.59
N PHE A 48 -0.91 1.67 -15.90
CA PHE A 48 -2.05 2.53 -16.24
C PHE A 48 -1.68 3.74 -17.12
N LYS A 49 -0.38 3.95 -17.39
CA LYS A 49 0.14 5.05 -18.22
C LYS A 49 -0.29 6.43 -17.73
N VAL A 50 -0.22 6.65 -16.43
CA VAL A 50 -0.63 7.91 -15.76
C VAL A 50 0.53 8.54 -15.00
N SER A 51 0.53 9.87 -14.92
CA SER A 51 1.42 10.61 -14.02
C SER A 51 0.72 10.79 -12.67
N VAL A 52 1.36 10.30 -11.61
CA VAL A 52 0.90 10.50 -10.22
C VAL A 52 1.93 11.40 -9.54
N PRO A 53 1.52 12.50 -8.87
CA PRO A 53 2.44 13.33 -8.08
C PRO A 53 3.19 12.50 -7.04
N ALA A 54 4.40 12.93 -6.70
CA ALA A 54 5.18 12.35 -5.61
C ALA A 54 4.60 12.73 -4.24
#